data_AF-B7P889-F1
#
_entry.id   AF-B7P889-F1
#
_cell.length_a   1.000
_cell.length_b   1.000
_cell.length_c   1.000
_cell.angle_alpha   90.00
_cell.angle_beta   90.00
_cell.angle_gamma   90.00
#
_symmetry.space_group_name_H-M   'P 1'
#
loop_
_entity.id
_entity.type
_entity.pdbx_description
1 polymer ?
#
loop_
_entity_poly.entity_id
_entity_poly.type
_entity_poly.pdbx_seq_one_letter_code
_entity_poly.pdbx_strand_id
1 'polypeptide(L)'
;MTAQENCSVFESQISSQCDLLAEALECRRRELLAFARRERDAKLKALKAQLSNCTVTLQRTTALLQFCIEALKETDHAAFLQIGSALVNRVANVDVTWHKDMAPTPWASPDFDLTLDQRSVLDAVNQLTFTQLKPPGAPQLIPEDSTAENNCVTVAWQPRVGSFVQGYVLELDDGNAGPFRVSRACLS
;
A
#
# COMPACT_ATOMS: atom_id res chain seq x y z
N MET A 1 4.84 41.07 -27.75
CA MET A 1 3.88 40.06 -27.28
C MET A 1 2.58 40.74 -26.95
N THR A 2 1.52 40.41 -27.68
CA THR A 2 0.16 40.91 -27.43
C THR A 2 -0.45 40.14 -26.25
N ALA A 3 -1.41 40.73 -25.54
CA ALA A 3 -2.08 40.05 -24.41
C ALA A 3 -2.71 38.70 -24.81
N GLN A 4 -3.10 38.55 -26.09
CA GLN A 4 -3.64 37.33 -26.65
C GLN A 4 -2.61 36.18 -26.70
N GLU A 5 -1.37 36.47 -27.10
CA GLU A 5 -0.28 35.48 -27.12
C GLU A 5 0.04 34.99 -25.70
N ASN A 6 0.01 35.89 -24.71
CA ASN A 6 0.23 35.54 -23.30
C ASN A 6 -0.89 34.64 -22.75
N CYS A 7 -2.15 34.91 -23.11
CA CYS A 7 -3.30 34.09 -22.69
C CYS A 7 -3.21 32.68 -23.28
N SER A 8 -2.89 32.57 -24.57
CA SER A 8 -2.73 31.28 -25.24
C SER A 8 -1.61 30.43 -24.63
N VAL A 9 -0.48 31.05 -24.27
CA VAL A 9 0.62 30.34 -23.58
C VAL A 9 0.18 29.87 -22.19
N PHE A 10 -0.54 30.70 -21.44
CA PHE A 10 -1.04 30.33 -20.12
C PHE A 10 -2.08 29.19 -20.16
N GLU A 11 -3.01 29.22 -21.12
CA GLU A 11 -3.96 28.14 -21.36
C GLU A 11 -3.26 26.82 -21.70
N SER A 12 -2.24 26.88 -22.56
CA SER A 12 -1.42 25.72 -22.91
C SER A 12 -0.69 25.13 -21.68
N GLN A 13 -0.18 25.99 -20.79
CA GLN A 13 0.43 25.56 -19.53
C GLN A 13 -0.57 24.88 -18.60
N ILE A 14 -1.78 25.44 -18.45
CA ILE A 14 -2.85 24.82 -17.65
C ILE A 14 -3.20 23.45 -18.21
N SER A 15 -3.42 23.36 -19.53
CA SER A 15 -3.72 22.09 -20.20
C SER A 15 -2.63 21.07 -19.92
N SER A 16 -1.36 21.44 -20.13
CA SER A 16 -0.23 20.55 -19.91
C SER A 16 -0.12 20.07 -18.46
N GLN A 17 -0.38 20.93 -17.48
CA GLN A 17 -0.38 20.53 -16.06
C GLN A 17 -1.51 19.57 -15.73
N CYS A 18 -2.72 19.81 -16.25
CA CYS A 18 -3.85 18.89 -16.10
C CYS A 18 -3.59 17.53 -16.77
N ASP A 19 -2.97 17.53 -17.95
CA ASP A 19 -2.61 16.30 -18.67
C ASP A 19 -1.63 15.44 -17.87
N LEU A 20 -0.64 16.06 -17.22
CA LEU A 20 0.30 15.37 -16.32
C LEU A 20 -0.42 14.72 -15.12
N LEU A 21 -1.40 15.42 -14.52
CA LEU A 21 -2.20 14.86 -13.42
C LEU A 21 -3.05 13.69 -13.91
N ALA A 22 -3.64 13.78 -15.10
CA ALA A 22 -4.42 12.70 -15.69
C ALA A 22 -3.56 11.46 -15.97
N GLU A 23 -2.37 11.65 -16.51
CA GLU A 23 -1.42 10.55 -16.76
C GLU A 23 -0.97 9.88 -15.45
N ALA A 24 -0.69 10.67 -14.41
CA ALA A 24 -0.34 10.15 -13.09
C ALA A 24 -1.47 9.31 -12.49
N LEU A 25 -2.73 9.76 -12.62
CA LEU A 25 -3.90 9.03 -12.15
C LEU A 25 -4.10 7.72 -12.91
N GLU A 26 -3.93 7.73 -14.24
CA GLU A 26 -3.99 6.52 -15.07
C GLU A 26 -2.85 5.54 -14.76
N CYS A 27 -1.66 6.04 -14.47
CA CYS A 27 -0.56 5.20 -13.99
C CYS A 27 -0.94 4.51 -12.68
N ARG A 28 -1.46 5.27 -11.70
CA ARG A 28 -1.90 4.74 -10.41
C ARG A 28 -3.03 3.71 -10.56
N ARG A 29 -3.97 3.95 -11.48
CA ARG A 29 -5.04 2.99 -11.83
C ARG A 29 -4.45 1.66 -12.30
N ARG A 30 -3.46 1.69 -13.20
CA ARG A 30 -2.80 0.47 -13.71
C ARG A 30 -2.12 -0.30 -12.58
N GLU A 31 -1.45 0.39 -11.65
CA GLU A 31 -0.81 -0.25 -10.48
C GLU A 31 -1.81 -0.94 -9.56
N LEU A 32 -2.91 -0.27 -9.21
CA LEU A 32 -3.96 -0.83 -8.34
C LEU A 32 -4.59 -2.08 -8.97
N LEU A 33 -4.85 -2.04 -10.28
CA LEU A 33 -5.35 -3.21 -11.01
C LEU A 33 -4.32 -4.34 -11.09
N ALA A 34 -3.03 -4.02 -11.27
CA ALA A 34 -1.97 -5.01 -11.26
C ALA A 34 -1.85 -5.69 -9.89
N PHE A 35 -1.99 -4.93 -8.80
CA PHE A 35 -2.02 -5.46 -7.44
C PHE A 35 -3.20 -6.43 -7.25
N ALA A 36 -4.42 -6.02 -7.61
CA ALA A 36 -5.59 -6.90 -7.49
C ALA A 36 -5.45 -8.21 -8.29
N ARG A 37 -4.84 -8.15 -9.48
CA ARG A 37 -4.54 -9.34 -10.29
C ARG A 37 -3.52 -10.26 -9.62
N ARG A 38 -2.46 -9.71 -9.01
CA ARG A 38 -1.47 -10.50 -8.26
C ARG A 38 -2.08 -11.20 -7.06
N GLU A 39 -2.93 -10.51 -6.31
CA GLU A 39 -3.67 -11.08 -5.17
C GLU A 39 -4.57 -12.24 -5.62
N ARG A 40 -5.34 -12.05 -6.71
CA ARG A 40 -6.11 -13.13 -7.34
C ARG A 40 -5.24 -14.33 -7.67
N ASP A 41 -4.10 -14.10 -8.33
CA ASP A 41 -3.23 -15.17 -8.82
C ASP A 41 -2.59 -15.94 -7.66
N ALA A 42 -2.23 -15.25 -6.56
CA ALA A 42 -1.74 -15.87 -5.34
C ALA A 42 -2.81 -16.76 -4.69
N LYS A 43 -4.04 -16.26 -4.54
CA LYS A 43 -5.18 -17.04 -4.02
C LYS A 43 -5.48 -18.26 -4.88
N LEU A 44 -5.52 -18.09 -6.20
CA LEU A 44 -5.77 -19.17 -7.15
C LEU A 44 -4.66 -20.22 -7.12
N LYS A 45 -3.40 -19.81 -6.97
CA LYS A 45 -2.26 -20.72 -6.80
C LYS A 45 -2.40 -21.54 -5.51
N ALA A 46 -2.79 -20.91 -4.39
CA ALA A 46 -3.02 -21.60 -3.12
C ALA A 46 -4.13 -22.65 -3.24
N LEU A 47 -5.27 -22.30 -3.86
CA LEU A 47 -6.38 -23.23 -4.08
C LEU A 47 -6.00 -24.39 -5.01
N LYS A 48 -5.25 -24.12 -6.08
CA LYS A 48 -4.73 -25.18 -6.96
C LYS A 48 -3.78 -26.14 -6.23
N ALA A 49 -2.91 -25.60 -5.37
CA ALA A 49 -2.01 -26.41 -4.56
C ALA A 49 -2.80 -27.30 -3.58
N GLN A 50 -3.87 -26.76 -2.97
CA GLN A 50 -4.77 -27.54 -2.12
C GLN A 50 -5.45 -28.65 -2.92
N LEU A 51 -5.99 -28.37 -4.10
CA LEU A 51 -6.60 -29.38 -4.97
C LEU A 51 -5.62 -30.49 -5.34
N SER A 52 -4.37 -30.14 -5.65
CA SER A 52 -3.30 -31.11 -5.91
C SER A 52 -3.06 -32.01 -4.69
N ASN A 53 -2.99 -31.43 -3.50
CA ASN A 53 -2.81 -32.17 -2.26
C ASN A 53 -4.00 -33.11 -1.95
N CYS A 54 -5.23 -32.65 -2.17
CA CYS A 54 -6.43 -33.48 -2.09
C CYS A 54 -6.36 -34.67 -3.05
N THR A 55 -5.93 -34.43 -4.29
CA THR A 55 -5.79 -35.47 -5.32
C THR A 55 -4.78 -36.54 -4.92
N VAL A 56 -3.60 -36.15 -4.43
CA VAL A 56 -2.57 -37.09 -3.98
C VAL A 56 -3.06 -37.91 -2.78
N THR A 57 -3.72 -37.25 -1.84
CA THR A 57 -4.26 -37.91 -0.64
C THR A 57 -5.34 -38.93 -1.02
N LEU A 58 -6.24 -38.56 -1.93
CA LEU A 58 -7.28 -39.45 -2.46
C LEU A 58 -6.69 -40.66 -3.21
N GLN A 59 -5.68 -40.44 -4.05
CA GLN A 59 -5.00 -41.52 -4.76
C GLN A 59 -4.32 -42.48 -3.78
N ARG A 60 -3.63 -41.94 -2.76
CA ARG A 60 -2.94 -42.73 -1.73
C ARG A 60 -3.92 -43.58 -0.93
N THR A 61 -5.07 -43.03 -0.51
CA THR A 61 -6.07 -43.80 0.25
C THR A 61 -6.83 -44.79 -0.63
N THR A 62 -7.10 -44.45 -1.88
CA THR A 62 -7.68 -45.40 -2.84
C THR A 62 -6.76 -46.59 -3.07
N ALA A 63 -5.46 -46.35 -3.26
CA ALA A 63 -4.48 -47.42 -3.43
C ALA A 63 -4.36 -48.30 -2.18
N LEU A 64 -4.43 -47.70 -0.98
CA LEU A 64 -4.44 -48.46 0.27
C LEU A 64 -5.71 -49.31 0.40
N LEU A 65 -6.88 -48.76 0.10
CA LEU A 65 -8.14 -49.51 0.09
C LEU A 65 -8.07 -50.71 -0.86
N GLN A 66 -7.54 -50.51 -2.07
CA GLN A 66 -7.39 -51.60 -3.04
C GLN A 66 -6.42 -52.67 -2.54
N PHE A 67 -5.33 -52.26 -1.88
CA PHE A 67 -4.39 -53.19 -1.25
C PHE A 67 -5.03 -53.98 -0.10
N CYS A 68 -5.85 -53.34 0.74
CA CYS A 68 -6.63 -54.02 1.77
C CYS A 68 -7.59 -55.06 1.15
N ILE A 69 -8.31 -54.69 0.08
CA ILE A 69 -9.25 -55.58 -0.62
C ILE A 69 -8.52 -56.80 -1.17
N GLU A 70 -7.33 -56.62 -1.77
CA GLU A 70 -6.57 -57.75 -2.32
C GLU A 70 -6.02 -58.66 -1.22
N ALA A 71 -5.50 -58.10 -0.13
CA ALA A 71 -5.01 -58.89 1.00
C ALA A 71 -6.12 -59.72 1.67
N LEU A 72 -7.36 -59.24 1.67
CA LEU A 72 -8.52 -59.99 2.18
C LEU A 72 -8.87 -61.21 1.32
N LYS A 73 -8.34 -61.33 0.10
CA LYS A 73 -8.52 -62.50 -0.75
C LYS A 73 -7.48 -63.59 -0.48
N GLU A 74 -6.48 -63.34 0.36
CA GLU A 74 -5.47 -64.34 0.69
C GLU A 74 -6.11 -65.54 1.39
N THR A 75 -5.79 -66.73 0.90
CA THR A 75 -6.39 -68.00 1.35
C THR A 75 -5.49 -68.76 2.32
N ASP A 76 -4.17 -68.51 2.26
CA ASP A 76 -3.23 -69.05 3.23
C ASP A 76 -3.25 -68.25 4.53
N HIS A 77 -3.56 -68.93 5.64
CA HIS A 77 -3.77 -68.27 6.93
C HIS A 77 -2.48 -67.67 7.50
N ALA A 78 -1.33 -68.30 7.25
CA ALA A 78 -0.03 -67.82 7.72
C ALA A 78 0.40 -66.56 6.94
N ALA A 79 0.27 -66.58 5.62
CA ALA A 79 0.53 -65.43 4.75
C ALA A 79 -0.41 -64.25 5.07
N PHE A 80 -1.70 -64.52 5.28
CA PHE A 80 -2.66 -63.50 5.66
C PHE A 80 -2.28 -62.80 6.97
N LEU A 81 -1.94 -63.56 8.02
CA LEU A 81 -1.52 -62.99 9.31
C LEU A 81 -0.24 -62.15 9.19
N GLN A 82 0.71 -62.60 8.34
CA GLN A 82 1.94 -61.87 8.08
C GLN A 82 1.67 -60.50 7.43
N ILE A 83 0.78 -60.45 6.43
CA ILE A 83 0.45 -59.20 5.72
C ILE A 83 -0.49 -58.31 6.55
N GLY A 84 -1.42 -58.90 7.30
CA GLY A 84 -2.44 -58.19 8.07
C GLY A 84 -1.87 -57.24 9.12
N SER A 85 -0.84 -57.66 9.85
CA SER A 85 -0.18 -56.81 10.86
C SER A 85 0.43 -55.53 10.26
N ALA A 86 1.07 -55.64 9.08
CA ALA A 86 1.64 -54.50 8.36
C ALA A 86 0.54 -53.58 7.80
N LEU A 87 -0.58 -54.15 7.34
CA LEU A 87 -1.75 -53.42 6.87
C LEU A 87 -2.38 -52.57 7.97
N VAL A 88 -2.64 -53.16 9.14
CA VAL A 88 -3.22 -52.45 10.29
C VAL A 88 -2.37 -51.24 10.67
N ASN A 89 -1.04 -51.42 10.77
CA ASN A 89 -0.12 -50.32 11.06
C ASN A 89 -0.17 -49.23 9.98
N ARG A 90 -0.24 -49.61 8.70
CA ARG A 90 -0.28 -48.66 7.58
C ARG A 90 -1.59 -47.86 7.54
N VAL A 91 -2.72 -48.51 7.82
CA VAL A 91 -4.03 -47.86 7.93
C VAL A 91 -4.04 -46.89 9.10
N ALA A 92 -3.59 -47.32 10.29
CA ALA A 92 -3.51 -46.45 11.46
C ALA A 92 -2.63 -45.22 11.21
N ASN A 93 -1.49 -45.39 10.55
CA ASN A 93 -0.61 -44.27 10.19
C ASN A 93 -1.29 -43.28 9.23
N VAL A 94 -1.99 -43.79 8.22
CA VAL A 94 -2.74 -42.93 7.28
C VAL A 94 -3.83 -42.15 8.01
N ASP A 95 -4.59 -42.80 8.89
CA ASP A 95 -5.65 -42.18 9.69
C ASP A 95 -5.14 -41.02 10.56
N VAL A 96 -4.01 -41.23 11.25
CA VAL A 96 -3.34 -40.18 12.04
C VAL A 96 -2.90 -39.00 11.16
N THR A 97 -2.34 -39.27 9.99
CA THR A 97 -1.87 -38.19 9.08
C THR A 97 -2.98 -37.54 8.27
N TRP A 98 -4.15 -38.18 8.15
CA TRP A 98 -5.23 -37.74 7.27
C TRP A 98 -5.71 -36.33 7.59
N HIS A 99 -5.97 -36.05 8.87
CA HIS A 99 -6.44 -34.74 9.32
C HIS A 99 -5.40 -33.63 9.15
N LYS A 100 -4.11 -34.00 9.14
CA LYS A 100 -3.01 -33.06 8.91
C LYS A 100 -2.88 -32.73 7.42
N ASP A 101 -3.06 -33.73 6.56
CA ASP A 101 -2.92 -33.58 5.11
C ASP A 101 -4.20 -32.99 4.48
N MET A 102 -5.38 -33.26 5.03
CA MET A 102 -6.67 -32.73 4.58
C MET A 102 -7.12 -31.57 5.46
N ALA A 103 -6.73 -30.34 5.09
CA ALA A 103 -7.29 -29.14 5.71
C ALA A 103 -8.79 -29.02 5.37
N PRO A 104 -9.70 -28.90 6.37
CA PRO A 104 -11.14 -28.79 6.14
C PRO A 104 -11.55 -27.42 5.57
N THR A 105 -10.70 -26.41 5.73
CA THR A 105 -10.92 -25.06 5.23
C THR A 105 -10.08 -24.79 3.98
N PRO A 106 -10.59 -24.03 3.00
CA PRO A 106 -9.79 -23.54 1.89
C PRO A 106 -8.56 -22.78 2.38
N TRP A 107 -7.40 -22.98 1.74
CA TRP A 107 -6.14 -22.28 2.06
C TRP A 107 -6.18 -20.80 1.71
N ALA A 108 -7.16 -20.36 0.90
CA ALA A 108 -7.38 -18.98 0.58
C ALA A 108 -8.89 -18.68 0.50
N SER A 109 -9.31 -17.52 1.00
CA SER A 109 -10.66 -17.00 0.84
C SER A 109 -10.89 -16.47 -0.60
N PRO A 110 -12.08 -16.67 -1.18
CA PRO A 110 -12.43 -16.13 -2.49
C PRO A 110 -12.60 -14.60 -2.50
N ASP A 111 -12.84 -13.98 -1.35
CA ASP A 111 -13.24 -12.57 -1.26
C ASP A 111 -12.04 -11.61 -1.26
N PHE A 112 -12.22 -10.41 -1.82
CA PHE A 112 -11.24 -9.33 -1.72
C PHE A 112 -11.68 -8.37 -0.62
N ASP A 113 -11.04 -8.45 0.54
CA ASP A 113 -11.28 -7.54 1.66
C ASP A 113 -10.46 -6.25 1.47
N LEU A 114 -10.77 -5.52 0.39
CA LEU A 114 -10.08 -4.30 -0.01
C LEU A 114 -11.10 -3.26 -0.45
N THR A 115 -10.98 -2.06 0.11
CA THR A 115 -11.79 -0.89 -0.28
C THR A 115 -10.88 0.20 -0.83
N LEU A 116 -11.20 0.70 -2.03
CA LEU A 116 -10.51 1.86 -2.58
C LEU A 116 -11.13 3.15 -1.99
N ASP A 117 -10.34 3.92 -1.26
CA ASP A 117 -10.73 5.28 -0.85
C ASP A 117 -10.23 6.31 -1.86
N GLN A 118 -11.17 7.04 -2.45
CA GLN A 118 -10.92 8.08 -3.47
C GLN A 118 -11.18 9.50 -2.96
N ARG A 119 -11.66 9.66 -1.72
CA ARG A 119 -12.14 10.97 -1.23
C ARG A 119 -11.05 12.02 -1.22
N SER A 120 -9.88 11.69 -0.65
CA SER A 120 -8.75 12.61 -0.57
C SER A 120 -8.25 13.09 -1.93
N VAL A 121 -8.26 12.20 -2.94
CA VAL A 121 -7.86 12.54 -4.31
C VAL A 121 -8.89 13.47 -4.95
N LEU A 122 -10.19 13.19 -4.77
CA LEU A 122 -11.26 14.07 -5.26
C LEU A 122 -11.22 15.44 -4.59
N ASP A 123 -11.00 15.49 -3.27
CA ASP A 123 -10.88 16.74 -2.53
C ASP A 123 -9.70 17.57 -3.04
N ALA A 124 -8.54 16.94 -3.28
CA ALA A 124 -7.38 17.61 -3.85
C ALA A 124 -7.65 18.15 -5.27
N VAL A 125 -8.36 17.40 -6.11
CA VAL A 125 -8.77 17.86 -7.45
C VAL A 125 -9.74 19.04 -7.37
N ASN A 126 -10.72 18.99 -6.46
CA ASN A 126 -11.70 20.07 -6.27
C ASN A 126 -11.06 21.35 -5.71
N GLN A 127 -9.96 21.21 -4.96
CA GLN A 127 -9.21 22.33 -4.39
C GLN A 127 -8.12 22.87 -5.33
N LEU A 128 -7.92 22.26 -6.51
CA LEU A 128 -6.92 22.70 -7.48
C LEU A 128 -7.28 24.10 -8.00
N THR A 129 -6.44 25.08 -7.68
CA THR A 129 -6.69 26.50 -7.99
C THR A 129 -5.40 27.25 -8.30
N PHE A 130 -5.53 28.43 -8.88
CA PHE A 130 -4.40 29.31 -9.15
C PHE A 130 -3.89 29.96 -7.86
N THR A 131 -2.60 29.85 -7.59
CA THR A 131 -1.94 30.65 -6.56
C THR A 131 -1.43 31.94 -7.18
N GLN A 132 -1.91 33.09 -6.67
CA GLN A 132 -1.51 34.39 -7.21
C GLN A 132 -0.05 34.67 -6.81
N LEU A 133 0.83 34.89 -7.81
CA LEU A 133 2.25 35.29 -7.66
C LEU A 133 2.47 36.68 -7.03
N LYS A 134 1.49 37.22 -6.29
CA LYS A 134 1.76 38.42 -5.49
C LYS A 134 2.75 38.02 -4.40
N PRO A 135 3.77 38.85 -4.12
CA PRO A 135 4.64 38.63 -2.97
C PRO A 135 3.75 38.34 -1.76
N PRO A 136 4.03 37.28 -1.00
CA PRO A 136 3.28 37.02 0.22
C PRO A 136 3.28 38.29 1.06
N GLY A 137 2.11 38.67 1.58
CA GLY A 137 2.05 39.83 2.45
C GLY A 137 3.02 39.63 3.63
N ALA A 138 3.59 40.72 4.15
CA ALA A 138 4.54 40.66 5.25
C ALA A 138 3.98 39.79 6.39
N PRO A 139 4.81 38.89 6.97
CA PRO A 139 4.37 38.00 8.04
C PRO A 139 3.82 38.81 9.21
N GLN A 140 2.86 38.24 9.93
CA GLN A 140 2.32 38.89 11.11
C GLN A 140 3.18 38.50 12.31
N LEU A 141 3.84 39.49 12.92
CA LEU A 141 4.52 39.31 14.20
C LEU A 141 3.50 38.93 15.27
N ILE A 142 3.92 38.07 16.19
CA ILE A 142 3.15 37.65 17.36
C ILE A 142 3.91 38.19 18.59
N PRO A 143 3.63 39.45 19.01
CA PRO A 143 4.35 40.07 20.13
C PRO A 143 4.22 39.28 21.43
N GLU A 144 3.07 38.64 21.66
CA GLU A 144 2.78 37.83 22.84
C GLU A 144 3.67 36.58 22.97
N ASP A 145 4.13 36.03 21.84
CA ASP A 145 5.05 34.87 21.79
C ASP A 145 6.51 35.30 21.55
N SER A 146 6.75 36.60 21.40
CA SER A 146 8.08 37.17 21.22
C SER A 146 8.68 37.54 22.58
N THR A 147 9.95 37.21 22.81
CA THR A 147 10.61 37.45 24.09
C THR A 147 11.92 38.21 23.92
N ALA A 148 12.29 38.98 24.95
CA ALA A 148 13.57 39.66 25.04
C ALA A 148 14.17 39.35 26.42
N GLU A 149 15.08 38.38 26.47
CA GLU A 149 15.65 37.86 27.71
C GLU A 149 17.15 37.57 27.52
N ASN A 150 17.97 37.87 28.53
CA ASN A 150 19.40 37.52 28.55
C ASN A 150 20.20 37.97 27.31
N ASN A 151 19.99 39.21 26.84
CA ASN A 151 20.58 39.74 25.59
C ASN A 151 20.21 38.93 24.32
N CYS A 152 19.20 38.09 24.40
CA CYS A 152 18.62 37.37 23.27
C CYS A 152 17.23 37.95 22.97
N VAL A 153 16.93 38.14 21.68
CA VAL A 153 15.60 38.49 21.20
C VAL A 153 15.08 37.33 20.39
N THR A 154 13.94 36.77 20.79
CA THR A 154 13.19 35.77 20.02
C THR A 154 11.97 36.43 19.44
N VAL A 155 11.85 36.37 18.12
CA VAL A 155 10.73 36.93 17.38
C VAL A 155 9.85 35.77 16.92
N ALA A 156 8.56 35.82 17.26
CA ALA A 156 7.57 34.89 16.75
C ALA A 156 6.74 35.55 15.65
N TRP A 157 6.40 34.80 14.61
CA TRP A 157 5.58 35.30 13.51
C TRP A 157 4.79 34.16 12.86
N GLN A 158 3.70 34.52 12.17
CA GLN A 158 2.89 33.61 11.38
C GLN A 158 2.71 34.09 9.93
N PRO A 159 2.56 33.17 8.96
CA PRO A 159 2.19 33.53 7.60
C PRO A 159 0.80 34.17 7.57
N ARG A 160 0.59 35.15 6.67
CA ARG A 160 -0.76 35.70 6.45
C ARG A 160 -1.67 34.64 5.85
N VAL A 161 -2.93 34.63 6.27
CA VAL A 161 -3.98 33.77 5.73
C VAL A 161 -4.03 33.89 4.20
N GLY A 162 -3.88 32.75 3.51
CA GLY A 162 -3.85 32.69 2.03
C GLY A 162 -2.47 32.94 1.39
N SER A 163 -1.40 33.09 2.17
CA SER A 163 -0.03 33.16 1.64
C SER A 163 0.54 31.75 1.44
N PHE A 164 1.04 31.46 0.24
CA PHE A 164 1.73 30.21 -0.08
C PHE A 164 3.24 30.47 -0.08
N VAL A 165 3.86 30.36 1.10
CA VAL A 165 5.30 30.60 1.30
C VAL A 165 6.01 29.36 1.81
N GLN A 166 7.22 29.13 1.30
CA GLN A 166 8.09 28.03 1.75
C GLN A 166 8.86 28.37 3.03
N GLY A 167 9.04 29.66 3.33
CA GLY A 167 9.74 30.14 4.51
C GLY A 167 9.94 31.65 4.51
N TYR A 168 10.47 32.17 5.61
CA TYR A 168 10.82 33.57 5.77
C TYR A 168 12.31 33.73 6.07
N VAL A 169 12.87 34.85 5.60
CA VAL A 169 14.23 35.28 5.92
C VAL A 169 14.13 36.49 6.82
N LEU A 170 14.74 36.41 8.01
CA LEU A 170 14.85 37.53 8.93
C LEU A 170 16.16 38.27 8.66
N GLU A 171 16.08 39.55 8.35
CA GLU A 171 17.22 40.45 8.16
C GLU A 171 17.24 41.48 9.29
N LEU A 172 18.34 41.53 10.04
CA LEU A 172 18.53 42.47 11.15
C LEU A 172 19.55 43.54 10.75
N ASP A 173 19.12 44.80 10.85
CA ASP A 173 19.97 45.98 10.69
C ASP A 173 20.55 46.39 12.04
N ASP A 174 21.86 46.62 12.11
CA ASP A 174 22.51 47.15 13.31
C ASP A 174 22.60 48.68 13.32
N GLY A 175 22.05 49.36 12.31
CA GLY A 175 21.97 50.81 12.21
C GLY A 175 23.27 51.48 11.80
N ASN A 176 24.31 50.71 11.48
CA ASN A 176 25.65 51.22 11.15
C ASN A 176 25.91 51.29 9.64
N ALA A 177 24.84 51.24 8.82
CA ALA A 177 24.88 51.16 7.35
C ALA A 177 25.72 50.00 6.79
N GLY A 178 25.90 48.94 7.58
CA GLY A 178 26.58 47.71 7.20
C GLY A 178 25.64 46.66 6.57
N PRO A 179 26.16 45.47 6.22
CA PRO A 179 25.33 44.38 5.70
C PRO A 179 24.39 43.82 6.78
N PHE A 180 23.16 43.50 6.41
CA PHE A 180 22.19 42.87 7.31
C PHE A 180 22.68 41.51 7.83
N ARG A 181 22.36 41.21 9.09
CA ARG A 181 22.52 39.86 9.65
C ARG A 181 21.32 39.01 9.28
N VAL A 182 21.57 37.88 8.61
CA VAL A 182 20.51 37.05 8.02
C VAL A 182 20.31 35.75 8.79
N SER A 183 19.06 35.44 9.16
CA SER A 183 18.66 34.13 9.71
C SER A 183 17.52 33.53 8.87
N ARG A 184 17.61 32.23 8.58
CA ARG A 184 16.60 31.49 7.80
C ARG A 184 15.75 30.64 8.73
N ALA A 185 14.44 30.79 8.61
CA ALA A 185 13.48 29.98 9.35
C ALA A 185 12.56 29.26 8.36
N CYS A 186 12.60 27.94 8.40
CA CYS A 186 11.68 27.09 7.65
C CYS A 186 10.36 27.01 8.43
N LEU A 187 9.23 27.13 7.72
CA LEU A 187 7.92 26.78 8.28
C LEU A 187 7.84 25.25 8.29
N SER A 188 7.75 24.65 9.48
CA SER A 188 7.51 23.21 9.67
C SER A 188 6.04 22.88 9.51
#